data_AF-A0A352JVF2-F1
#
_entry.id   AF-A0A352JVF2-F1
#
_cell.length_a   1.000
_cell.length_b   1.000
_cell.length_c   1.000
_cell.angle_alpha   90.00
_cell.angle_beta   90.00
_cell.angle_gamma   90.00
#
_symmetry.space_group_name_H-M   'P 1'
#
loop_
_entity.id
_entity.type
_entity.pdbx_description
1 polymer ?
#
loop_
_entity_poly.entity_id
_entity_poly.type
_entity_poly.pdbx_seq_one_letter_code
_entity_poly.pdbx_strand_id
1 'polypeptide(L)'
;MADILALKETLDKGDMYGLIKAMPQNLEQGIKLGRDADLMRLEQETFQSVVVAGMGGSAIAGDIARSYLYRQIQIPFMVCRYYRLPAF
;
A
#
# COMPACT_ATOMS: atom_id res chain seq x y z
N MET A 1 -29.66 -8.27 -5.40
CA MET A 1 -28.39 -9.05 -5.38
C MET A 1 -28.28 -10.04 -6.54
N ALA A 2 -29.36 -10.75 -6.94
CA ALA A 2 -29.33 -11.62 -8.12
C ALA A 2 -28.88 -10.89 -9.40
N ASP A 3 -29.28 -9.62 -9.56
CA ASP A 3 -28.94 -8.78 -10.71
C ASP A 3 -27.42 -8.46 -10.81
N ILE A 4 -26.77 -8.13 -9.69
CA ILE A 4 -25.32 -7.85 -9.64
C ILE A 4 -24.49 -9.09 -10.01
N LEU A 5 -24.94 -10.29 -9.61
CA LEU A 5 -24.23 -11.53 -9.94
C LEU A 5 -24.34 -11.86 -11.44
N ALA A 6 -25.52 -11.66 -12.03
CA ALA A 6 -25.71 -11.82 -13.48
C ALA A 6 -24.90 -10.79 -14.30
N LEU A 7 -24.82 -9.55 -13.83
CA LEU A 7 -23.98 -8.51 -14.44
C LEU A 7 -22.48 -8.83 -14.28
N LYS A 8 -22.07 -9.42 -13.15
CA LYS A 8 -20.68 -9.87 -12.95
C LYS A 8 -20.25 -10.85 -14.04
N GLU A 9 -21.05 -11.87 -14.32
CA GLU A 9 -20.71 -12.91 -15.29
C GLU A 9 -20.50 -12.35 -16.72
N THR A 10 -21.21 -11.27 -17.06
CA THR A 10 -21.19 -10.72 -18.41
C THR A 10 -20.24 -9.53 -18.58
N LEU A 11 -20.05 -8.71 -17.53
CA LEU A 11 -19.31 -7.45 -17.59
C LEU A 11 -17.95 -7.49 -16.87
N ASP A 12 -17.81 -8.28 -15.80
CA ASP A 12 -16.62 -8.26 -14.95
C ASP A 12 -15.56 -9.29 -15.39
N LYS A 13 -15.03 -9.08 -16.58
CA LYS A 13 -13.98 -9.94 -17.16
C LYS A 13 -12.69 -10.01 -16.34
N GLY A 14 -12.49 -9.07 -15.43
CA GLY A 14 -11.30 -8.98 -14.56
C GLY A 14 -11.50 -9.49 -13.14
N ASP A 15 -12.70 -9.99 -12.80
CA ASP A 15 -13.09 -10.39 -11.44
C ASP A 15 -12.88 -9.29 -10.38
N MET A 16 -13.15 -8.03 -10.74
CA MET A 16 -13.10 -6.89 -9.83
C MET A 16 -14.01 -7.09 -8.61
N TYR A 17 -15.17 -7.72 -8.81
CA TYR A 17 -16.06 -8.10 -7.72
C TYR A 17 -15.37 -9.06 -6.74
N GLY A 18 -14.66 -10.07 -7.25
CA GLY A 18 -13.88 -10.99 -6.44
C GLY A 18 -12.77 -10.28 -5.66
N LEU A 19 -12.03 -9.39 -6.32
CA LEU A 19 -10.96 -8.60 -5.69
C LEU A 19 -11.47 -7.70 -4.55
N ILE A 20 -12.62 -7.04 -4.74
CA ILE A 20 -13.25 -6.24 -3.68
C ILE A 20 -13.72 -7.15 -2.54
N LYS A 21 -14.34 -8.28 -2.85
CA LYS A 21 -14.81 -9.24 -1.85
C LYS A 21 -13.67 -9.85 -1.02
N ALA A 22 -12.48 -9.99 -1.61
CA ALA A 22 -11.28 -10.50 -0.94
C ALA A 22 -10.56 -9.47 -0.05
N MET A 23 -11.03 -8.22 -0.01
CA MET A 23 -10.35 -7.13 0.70
C MET A 23 -10.15 -7.41 2.21
N PRO A 24 -11.11 -7.97 2.97
CA PRO A 24 -10.89 -8.30 4.38
C PRO A 24 -9.72 -9.27 4.60
N GLN A 25 -9.64 -10.33 3.78
CA GLN A 25 -8.55 -11.31 3.86
C GLN A 25 -7.21 -10.67 3.47
N ASN A 26 -7.20 -9.82 2.44
CA ASN A 26 -6.00 -9.09 2.02
C ASN A 26 -5.49 -8.16 3.14
N LEU A 27 -6.39 -7.52 3.91
CA LEU A 27 -6.01 -6.70 5.06
C LEU A 27 -5.41 -7.54 6.18
N GLU A 28 -6.05 -8.65 6.56
CA GLU A 28 -5.54 -9.56 7.59
C GLU A 28 -4.14 -10.07 7.23
N GLN A 29 -3.96 -10.49 5.98
CA GLN A 29 -2.67 -10.93 5.46
C GLN A 29 -1.64 -9.81 5.48
N GLY A 30 -1.99 -8.60 5.04
CA GLY A 30 -1.11 -7.44 5.04
C GLY A 30 -0.64 -7.05 6.44
N ILE A 31 -1.54 -7.08 7.43
CA ILE A 31 -1.20 -6.82 8.84
C ILE A 31 -0.26 -7.89 9.36
N LYS A 32 -0.53 -9.17 9.07
CA LYS A 32 0.35 -10.27 9.47
C LYS A 32 1.75 -10.11 8.88
N LEU A 33 1.85 -9.83 7.58
CA LEU A 33 3.13 -9.59 6.90
C LEU A 33 3.91 -8.43 7.53
N GLY A 34 3.24 -7.33 7.88
CA GLY A 34 3.87 -6.19 8.54
C GLY A 34 4.36 -6.51 9.95
N ARG A 35 3.62 -7.33 10.72
CA ARG A 35 4.03 -7.77 12.08
C ARG A 35 5.16 -8.78 12.06
N ASP A 36 5.18 -9.66 11.06
CA ASP A 36 6.17 -10.71 10.91
C ASP A 36 7.44 -10.24 10.18
N ALA A 37 7.49 -8.98 9.74
CA ALA A 37 8.63 -8.42 9.04
C ALA A 37 9.87 -8.37 9.95
N ASP A 38 10.94 -9.04 9.56
CA ASP A 38 12.24 -8.95 10.24
C ASP A 38 12.92 -7.62 9.88
N LEU A 39 13.02 -6.73 10.86
CA LEU A 39 13.64 -5.42 10.73
C LEU A 39 14.98 -5.31 11.46
N MET A 40 15.53 -6.42 11.99
CA MET A 40 16.77 -6.39 12.81
C MET A 40 17.94 -5.72 12.08
N ARG A 41 18.01 -5.89 10.76
CA ARG A 41 19.06 -5.28 9.92
C ARG A 41 18.97 -3.76 9.81
N LEU A 42 17.81 -3.17 10.11
CA LEU A 42 17.57 -1.73 10.02
C LEU A 42 17.74 -1.03 11.37
N GLU A 43 17.76 -1.77 12.49
CA GLU A 43 17.81 -1.19 13.85
C GLU A 43 19.12 -0.45 14.14
N GLN A 44 20.20 -0.81 13.45
CA GLN A 44 21.52 -0.18 13.60
C GLN A 44 21.73 1.00 12.64
N GLU A 45 20.76 1.26 11.76
CA GLU A 45 20.87 2.29 10.73
C GLU A 45 20.21 3.59 11.18
N THR A 46 20.81 4.71 10.79
CA THR A 46 20.20 6.04 10.97
C THR A 46 19.69 6.54 9.63
N PHE A 47 18.37 6.64 9.50
CA PHE A 47 17.73 7.14 8.28
C PHE A 47 17.55 8.65 8.34
N GLN A 48 17.89 9.35 7.25
CA GLN A 48 17.68 10.79 7.15
C GLN A 48 16.35 11.15 6.48
N SER A 49 15.78 10.23 5.68
CA SER A 49 14.51 10.39 5.01
C SER A 49 13.96 9.04 4.56
N VAL A 50 12.67 9.00 4.20
CA VAL A 50 12.00 7.87 3.59
C VAL A 50 11.41 8.30 2.25
N VAL A 51 11.72 7.56 1.18
CA VAL A 51 11.11 7.76 -0.14
C VAL A 51 10.40 6.47 -0.55
N VAL A 52 9.07 6.54 -0.67
CA VAL A 52 8.26 5.47 -1.24
C VAL A 52 8.10 5.72 -2.74
N ALA A 53 8.80 4.94 -3.56
CA ALA A 53 8.65 4.98 -5.02
C ALA A 53 7.51 4.05 -5.46
N GLY A 54 6.49 4.59 -6.13
CA GLY A 54 5.36 3.81 -6.59
C GLY A 54 4.43 4.60 -7.50
N MET A 55 3.66 3.90 -8.34
CA MET A 55 2.67 4.49 -9.25
C MET A 55 1.30 3.86 -9.03
N GLY A 56 0.24 4.66 -9.14
CA GLY A 56 -1.14 4.19 -8.93
C GLY A 56 -1.36 3.66 -7.50
N GLY A 57 -1.92 2.46 -7.37
CA GLY A 57 -2.26 1.84 -6.08
C GLY A 57 -1.10 1.73 -5.09
N SER A 58 0.12 1.45 -5.59
CA SER A 58 1.32 1.37 -4.73
C SER A 58 1.67 2.72 -4.10
N ALA A 59 1.46 3.82 -4.82
CA ALA A 59 1.65 5.17 -4.29
C ALA A 59 0.55 5.57 -3.29
N ILE A 60 -0.66 5.02 -3.43
CA ILE A 60 -1.76 5.26 -2.49
C ILE A 60 -1.41 4.69 -1.12
N ALA A 61 -0.84 3.48 -1.06
CA ALA A 61 -0.38 2.89 0.19
C ALA A 61 0.68 3.77 0.89
N GLY A 62 1.62 4.33 0.12
CA GLY A 62 2.60 5.31 0.62
C GLY A 62 1.95 6.57 1.19
N ASP A 63 0.92 7.12 0.53
CA ASP A 63 0.20 8.30 1.01
C ASP A 63 -0.58 8.03 2.30
N ILE A 64 -1.18 6.83 2.41
CA ILE A 64 -1.85 6.38 3.63
C ILE A 64 -0.83 6.30 4.77
N ALA A 65 0.32 5.65 4.55
CA ALA A 65 1.38 5.55 5.56
C ALA A 65 1.89 6.93 5.99
N ARG A 66 2.17 7.83 5.04
CA ARG A 66 2.57 9.22 5.32
C ARG A 66 1.55 9.93 6.19
N SER A 67 0.26 9.81 5.85
CA SER A 67 -0.82 10.49 6.56
C SER A 67 -1.04 9.91 7.96
N TYR A 68 -0.97 8.58 8.09
CA TYR A 68 -1.08 7.87 9.37
C TYR A 68 0.06 8.26 10.33
N LEU A 69 1.29 8.31 9.81
CA LEU A 69 2.49 8.61 10.60
C LEU A 69 2.74 10.12 10.78
N TYR A 70 1.91 11.00 10.22
CA TYR A 70 2.18 12.44 10.11
C TYR A 70 2.60 13.11 11.43
N ARG A 71 2.02 12.68 12.57
CA ARG A 71 2.36 13.22 13.90
C ARG A 71 3.50 12.50 14.63
N GLN A 72 3.92 11.34 14.13
CA GLN A 72 4.88 10.45 14.80
C GLN A 72 6.24 10.43 14.09
N ILE A 73 6.25 10.53 12.77
CA ILE A 73 7.48 10.45 11.97
C ILE A 73 8.36 11.67 12.21
N GLN A 74 9.64 11.44 12.50
CA GLN A 74 10.62 12.49 12.84
C GLN A 74 11.51 12.88 11.66
N ILE A 75 11.45 12.13 10.56
CA ILE A 75 12.24 12.35 9.35
C ILE A 75 11.32 12.61 8.15
N PRO A 76 11.79 13.36 7.13
CA PRO A 76 11.03 13.57 5.91
C PRO A 76 10.55 12.26 5.28
N PHE A 77 9.28 12.25 4.85
CA PHE A 77 8.66 11.13 4.14
C PHE A 77 8.04 11.62 2.84
N MET A 78 8.49 11.07 1.71
CA MET A 78 8.02 11.42 0.37
C MET A 78 7.44 10.19 -0.33
N VAL A 79 6.36 10.39 -1.07
CA VAL A 79 5.87 9.42 -2.06
C VAL A 79 6.27 9.91 -3.44
N CYS A 80 7.21 9.23 -4.10
CA CYS A 80 7.64 9.54 -5.45
C CYS A 80 6.77 8.78 -6.47
N ARG A 81 5.97 9.54 -7.23
CA ARG A 81 5.04 9.03 -8.24
C ARG A 81 5.56 9.12 -9.68
N TYR A 82 6.84 9.47 -9.82
CA TYR A 82 7.48 9.71 -11.10
C TYR A 82 8.56 8.67 -11.36
N TYR A 83 8.95 8.57 -12.63
CA TYR A 83 10.00 7.66 -13.09
C TYR A 83 11.43 8.10 -12.71
N ARG A 84 11.58 9.22 -11.99
CA ARG A 84 12.87 9.71 -11.52
C ARG A 84 12.80 9.92 -10.02
N LEU A 85 13.78 9.37 -9.31
CA LEU A 85 13.93 9.57 -7.88
C LEU A 85 14.38 11.02 -7.58
N PRO A 86 14.08 11.53 -6.37
CA PRO A 86 14.60 12.80 -5.92
C PRO A 86 16.14 12.78 -5.87
N ALA A 87 16.76 13.93 -6.15
CA ALA A 87 18.22 14.07 -6.25
C ALA A 87 18.90 14.53 -4.95
N PHE A 88 18.14 14.66 -3.87
CA PHE A 88 18.60 15.10 -2.56
C PHE A 88 18.78 13.92 -1.61
#